data_AF-D6RPC1-F1
#
_entry.id   AF-D6RPC1-F1
#
_cell.length_a   1.000
_cell.length_b   1.000
_cell.length_c   1.000
_cell.angle_alpha   90.00
_cell.angle_beta   90.00
_cell.angle_gamma   90.00
#
_symmetry.space_group_name_H-M   'P 1'
#
loop_
_entity.id
_entity.type
_entity.pdbx_description
1 polymer ?
#
loop_
_entity_poly.entity_id
_entity_poly.type
_entity_poly.pdbx_seq_one_letter_code
_entity_poly.pdbx_strand_id
1 'polypeptide(L)'
;MSLSRLSELPVENDGPDLTMSDPDSHSSRSRNAYDFMRRQGHDTDPTAQRWNAAIRLANFTSAETSPFCVCHPGPFFEYSVVDASDQVSSIGSLIDHLVRQRAASDFDGDGINDLDIRDIQTLAVDQVMHINSDALLSLQVFETESHASVHSDKTKEGLSLYGILNSTKTNLGRQLLRTWLLRPSLSISTITSRQDAVACFMRPENITTANLMHNHLKGIKNMPKILKALTSGRAQLSDWQGFVKFTFHTTMLRDALSELHGAADVQIVKKLISALDVATFKETGGKVNDTIDWEESTNAERVCVRPRIDEELDNWKHAYHGIDSVLSTVAEQISQTVSPDIAPSLNVVYFPQLGECLTAYALIGHSTQIH
;
A
#
# COMPACT_ATOMS: atom_id res chain seq x y z
N MET A 1 3.75 -33.75 -2.89
CA MET A 1 2.67 -33.90 -1.89
C MET A 1 2.75 -32.72 -0.95
N SER A 2 1.74 -31.93 -0.60
CA SER A 2 0.35 -31.71 -1.05
C SER A 2 -0.02 -30.31 -0.52
N LEU A 3 -0.50 -29.41 -1.39
CA LEU A 3 -0.77 -27.98 -1.15
C LEU A 3 -2.10 -27.71 -0.40
N SER A 4 -2.46 -28.53 0.58
CA SER A 4 -3.82 -28.57 1.15
C SER A 4 -3.98 -27.93 2.53
N ARG A 5 -3.11 -27.00 2.95
CA ARG A 5 -3.15 -26.45 4.33
C ARG A 5 -3.16 -24.92 4.47
N LEU A 6 -3.53 -24.19 3.42
CA LEU A 6 -3.66 -22.72 3.48
C LEU A 6 -5.12 -22.23 3.59
N SER A 7 -6.08 -23.11 3.84
CA SER A 7 -7.52 -22.78 3.87
C SER A 7 -8.13 -22.61 5.26
N GLU A 8 -7.37 -22.75 6.34
CA GLU A 8 -7.91 -22.77 7.70
C GLU A 8 -7.09 -21.89 8.64
N LEU A 9 -7.41 -20.60 8.70
CA LEU A 9 -7.12 -19.77 9.88
C LEU A 9 -8.29 -18.81 10.16
N PRO A 10 -8.68 -18.58 11.43
CA PRO A 10 -9.91 -17.89 11.81
C PRO A 10 -9.74 -16.36 11.83
N VAL A 11 -10.85 -15.64 11.63
CA VAL A 11 -10.96 -14.20 11.81
C VAL A 11 -11.54 -13.95 13.21
N GLU A 12 -10.74 -13.42 14.13
CA GLU A 12 -11.23 -12.98 15.43
C GLU A 12 -11.92 -11.62 15.34
N ASN A 13 -13.01 -11.52 16.09
CA ASN A 13 -14.02 -10.47 16.08
C ASN A 13 -14.23 -10.08 17.55
N ASP A 14 -13.80 -8.88 17.94
CA ASP A 14 -13.93 -8.40 19.31
C ASP A 14 -15.06 -7.37 19.48
N GLY A 15 -15.82 -7.57 20.54
CA GLY A 15 -16.63 -6.59 21.28
C GLY A 15 -16.98 -7.20 22.66
N PRO A 16 -17.71 -6.53 23.57
CA PRO A 16 -18.10 -5.11 23.62
C PRO A 16 -17.95 -4.43 25.03
N ASP A 17 -18.31 -3.15 25.05
CA ASP A 17 -18.99 -2.35 26.11
C ASP A 17 -18.26 -1.85 27.38
N LEU A 18 -18.41 -0.53 27.65
CA LEU A 18 -18.95 0.04 28.90
C LEU A 18 -19.35 1.53 28.69
N THR A 19 -20.39 1.95 29.39
CA THR A 19 -21.33 3.07 29.12
C THR A 19 -21.22 4.26 30.10
N MET A 20 -21.94 5.36 29.76
CA MET A 20 -22.44 6.50 30.59
C MET A 20 -21.46 7.68 30.81
N SER A 21 -21.80 8.97 30.79
CA SER A 21 -23.08 9.74 30.73
C SER A 21 -22.76 11.26 30.61
N ASP A 22 -23.61 12.03 29.91
CA ASP A 22 -23.74 13.52 29.93
C ASP A 22 -24.67 13.95 31.11
N PRO A 23 -24.84 15.25 31.55
CA PRO A 23 -24.97 16.46 30.71
C PRO A 23 -24.54 17.85 31.32
N ASP A 24 -24.72 18.92 30.50
CA ASP A 24 -25.14 20.32 30.82
C ASP A 24 -24.26 21.54 30.39
N SER A 25 -24.66 22.11 29.24
CA SER A 25 -25.17 23.49 29.03
C SER A 25 -24.27 24.76 28.90
N HIS A 26 -24.55 25.49 27.80
CA HIS A 26 -24.42 26.94 27.50
C HIS A 26 -23.05 27.61 27.26
N SER A 27 -22.72 27.89 25.98
CA SER A 27 -22.91 29.23 25.37
C SER A 27 -22.40 29.29 23.93
N SER A 28 -23.25 29.79 23.03
CA SER A 28 -22.98 30.02 21.62
C SER A 28 -22.09 31.26 21.42
N ARG A 29 -20.87 31.07 20.90
CA ARG A 29 -20.13 32.11 20.17
C ARG A 29 -19.44 31.49 18.97
N SER A 30 -20.04 31.68 17.80
CA SER A 30 -19.43 31.40 16.50
C SER A 30 -18.11 32.18 16.40
N ARG A 31 -16.99 31.46 16.39
CA ARG A 31 -15.66 32.03 16.13
C ARG A 31 -15.53 32.28 14.63
N ASN A 32 -15.71 33.53 14.22
CA ASN A 32 -15.52 33.95 12.85
C ASN A 32 -14.02 33.80 12.48
N ALA A 33 -13.72 33.03 11.44
CA ALA A 33 -12.34 32.73 10.98
C ALA A 33 -11.53 34.00 10.65
N TYR A 34 -12.22 35.10 10.34
CA TYR A 34 -11.63 36.40 10.06
C TYR A 34 -10.92 37.03 11.27
N ASP A 35 -11.46 36.84 12.48
CA ASP A 35 -10.87 37.38 13.73
C ASP A 35 -9.67 36.54 14.21
N PHE A 36 -9.60 35.27 13.83
CA PHE A 36 -8.46 34.40 14.11
C PHE A 36 -7.23 34.81 13.29
N MET A 37 -7.41 35.09 11.99
CA MET A 37 -6.32 35.50 11.10
C MET A 37 -5.73 36.87 11.47
N ARG A 38 -6.53 37.79 12.02
CA ARG A 38 -6.05 39.13 12.38
C ARG A 38 -5.16 39.15 13.63
N ARG A 39 -5.24 38.12 14.49
CA ARG A 39 -4.50 38.03 15.75
C ARG A 39 -3.10 37.41 15.62
N GLN A 40 -2.80 36.73 14.52
CA GLN A 40 -1.47 36.15 14.26
C GLN A 40 -0.48 37.10 13.56
N GLY A 41 -0.85 38.37 13.36
CA GLY A 41 -0.03 39.35 12.62
C GLY A 41 1.25 39.83 13.31
N HIS A 42 1.86 39.09 14.23
CA HIS A 42 3.06 39.55 14.92
C HIS A 42 4.01 38.45 15.42
N ASP A 43 4.30 37.45 14.58
CA ASP A 43 5.64 36.83 14.51
C ASP A 43 5.66 35.89 13.31
N THR A 44 6.26 36.31 12.19
CA THR A 44 6.39 35.43 11.01
C THR A 44 7.86 35.24 10.71
N ASP A 45 8.26 33.98 10.79
CA ASP A 45 9.58 33.46 10.46
C ASP A 45 10.10 34.08 9.13
N PRO A 46 11.30 34.68 9.10
CA PRO A 46 11.86 35.33 7.91
C PRO A 46 12.01 34.37 6.72
N THR A 47 12.15 33.06 6.95
CA THR A 47 12.13 32.04 5.89
C THR A 47 10.75 31.89 5.27
N ALA A 48 9.68 31.86 6.07
CA ALA A 48 8.30 31.84 5.58
C ALA A 48 7.94 33.13 4.81
N GLN A 49 8.44 34.29 5.24
CA GLN A 49 8.25 35.54 4.51
C GLN A 49 8.97 35.54 3.16
N ARG A 50 10.22 35.08 3.11
CA ARG A 50 10.97 34.93 1.85
C ARG A 50 10.29 33.95 0.90
N TRP A 51 9.76 32.85 1.42
CA TRP A 51 9.06 31.85 0.61
C TRP A 51 7.74 32.39 0.05
N ASN A 52 6.94 33.05 0.89
CA ASN A 52 5.72 33.74 0.46
C ASN A 52 6.00 34.87 -0.54
N ALA A 53 7.12 35.58 -0.38
CA ALA A 53 7.56 36.60 -1.33
C ALA A 53 8.01 35.97 -2.66
N ALA A 54 8.70 34.82 -2.64
CA ALA A 54 9.11 34.08 -3.84
C ALA A 54 7.90 33.53 -4.61
N ILE A 55 6.86 33.04 -3.91
CA ILE A 55 5.59 32.62 -4.54
C ILE A 55 4.89 33.80 -5.19
N ARG A 56 4.82 34.94 -4.49
CA ARG A 56 4.25 36.16 -5.08
C ARG A 56 5.05 36.57 -6.31
N LEU A 57 6.38 36.54 -6.24
CA LEU A 57 7.25 36.85 -7.38
C LEU A 57 7.03 35.89 -8.55
N ALA A 58 6.90 34.59 -8.31
CA ALA A 58 6.59 33.59 -9.34
C ALA A 58 5.21 33.80 -9.97
N ASN A 59 4.22 34.26 -9.19
CA ASN A 59 2.89 34.62 -9.69
C ASN A 59 2.89 35.94 -10.50
N PHE A 60 3.93 36.78 -10.37
CA PHE A 60 4.03 38.09 -11.05
C PHE A 60 5.15 38.16 -12.10
N THR A 61 5.99 37.14 -12.27
CA THR A 61 6.96 37.09 -13.36
C THR A 61 6.23 36.88 -14.68
N SER A 62 6.30 37.90 -15.54
CA SER A 62 5.77 37.96 -16.90
C SER A 62 5.81 36.59 -17.61
N ALA A 63 4.66 36.19 -18.15
CA ALA A 63 4.37 34.92 -18.82
C ALA A 63 5.15 34.69 -20.13
N GLU A 64 6.14 35.51 -20.47
CA GLU A 64 6.83 35.43 -21.77
C GLU A 64 8.02 34.47 -21.81
N THR A 65 8.51 33.96 -20.66
CA THR A 65 9.71 33.10 -20.66
C THR A 65 9.64 31.92 -19.68
N SER A 66 8.51 31.21 -19.60
CA SER A 66 8.49 29.89 -18.95
C SER A 66 8.70 28.78 -19.98
N PRO A 67 9.82 28.04 -19.95
CA PRO A 67 10.11 26.97 -20.91
C PRO A 67 9.23 25.72 -20.73
N PHE A 68 8.30 25.72 -19.76
CA PHE A 68 7.44 24.57 -19.45
C PHE A 68 6.05 24.64 -20.09
N CYS A 69 5.72 25.73 -20.80
CA CYS A 69 4.48 25.84 -21.56
C CYS A 69 4.78 25.77 -23.06
N VAL A 70 5.01 24.57 -23.58
CA VAL A 70 5.03 24.34 -25.03
C VAL A 70 3.83 23.48 -25.41
N CYS A 71 2.69 24.14 -25.66
CA CYS A 71 1.64 23.58 -26.48
C CYS A 71 1.83 24.12 -27.90
N HIS A 72 2.00 23.23 -28.88
CA HIS A 72 1.81 23.60 -30.28
C HIS A 72 0.30 23.84 -30.51
N PRO A 73 -0.12 25.02 -30.99
CA PRO A 73 -1.51 25.24 -31.35
C PRO A 73 -1.84 24.43 -32.61
N GLY A 74 -2.86 23.58 -32.52
CA GLY A 74 -3.55 23.09 -33.70
C GLY A 74 -4.24 24.25 -34.44
N PRO A 75 -4.47 24.16 -35.75
CA PRO A 75 -4.82 25.31 -36.59
C PRO A 75 -6.21 25.93 -36.35
N PHE A 76 -6.94 25.55 -35.28
CA PHE A 76 -8.33 25.94 -35.07
C PHE A 76 -8.69 26.45 -33.67
N PHE A 77 -7.77 26.51 -32.69
CA PHE A 77 -8.10 27.05 -31.36
C PHE A 77 -6.97 27.92 -30.78
N GLU A 78 -7.31 29.18 -30.51
CA GLU A 78 -6.50 30.16 -29.80
C GLU A 78 -6.68 29.90 -28.29
N TYR A 79 -5.73 29.18 -27.68
CA TYR A 79 -5.73 28.97 -26.23
C TYR A 79 -5.14 30.22 -25.55
N SER A 80 -5.94 30.91 -24.73
CA SER A 80 -5.51 32.16 -24.14
C SER A 80 -4.48 31.94 -23.02
N VAL A 81 -3.44 32.78 -22.96
CA VAL A 81 -2.34 32.71 -21.97
C VAL A 81 -2.87 32.79 -20.52
N VAL A 82 -4.07 33.35 -20.33
CA VAL A 82 -4.75 33.51 -19.05
C VAL A 82 -5.19 32.16 -18.47
N ASP A 83 -5.72 31.25 -19.30
CA ASP A 83 -6.19 29.94 -18.84
C ASP A 83 -5.05 29.02 -18.36
N ALA A 84 -3.84 29.21 -18.90
CA ALA A 84 -2.64 28.51 -18.46
C ALA A 84 -2.17 28.99 -17.07
N SER A 85 -2.29 30.30 -16.78
CA SER A 85 -1.90 30.89 -15.50
C SER A 85 -2.76 30.39 -14.33
N ASP A 86 -4.08 30.30 -14.53
CA ASP A 86 -5.02 29.86 -13.50
C ASP A 86 -4.86 28.37 -13.17
N GLN A 87 -4.57 27.55 -14.18
CA GLN A 87 -4.27 26.13 -13.99
C GLN A 87 -2.98 25.91 -13.22
N VAL A 88 -1.90 26.61 -13.60
CA VAL A 88 -0.62 26.52 -12.89
C VAL A 88 -0.78 26.99 -11.44
N SER A 89 -1.53 28.05 -11.21
CA SER A 89 -1.83 28.54 -9.86
C SER A 89 -2.61 27.52 -9.02
N SER A 90 -3.62 26.88 -9.61
CA SER A 90 -4.43 25.85 -8.94
C SER A 90 -3.60 24.62 -8.61
N ILE A 91 -2.76 24.17 -9.54
CA ILE A 91 -1.81 23.06 -9.33
C ILE A 91 -0.82 23.42 -8.21
N GLY A 92 -0.24 24.63 -8.25
CA GLY A 92 0.67 25.13 -7.22
C GLY A 92 0.04 25.14 -5.84
N SER A 93 -1.21 25.61 -5.72
CA SER A 93 -1.96 25.61 -4.47
C SER A 93 -2.26 24.19 -3.97
N LEU A 94 -2.58 23.25 -4.87
CA LEU A 94 -2.82 21.86 -4.49
C LEU A 94 -1.53 21.19 -3.99
N ILE A 95 -0.41 21.42 -4.67
CA ILE A 95 0.90 20.88 -4.26
C ILE A 95 1.29 21.45 -2.90
N ASP A 96 1.16 22.76 -2.68
CA ASP A 96 1.42 23.38 -1.37
C ASP A 96 0.55 22.76 -0.28
N HIS A 97 -0.76 22.56 -0.54
CA HIS A 97 -1.66 21.91 0.40
C HIS A 97 -1.22 20.47 0.74
N LEU A 98 -0.88 19.67 -0.27
CA LEU A 98 -0.46 18.29 -0.10
C LEU A 98 0.88 18.18 0.68
N VAL A 99 1.83 19.07 0.41
CA VAL A 99 3.11 19.14 1.13
C VAL A 99 2.89 19.51 2.60
N ARG A 100 1.99 20.48 2.89
CA ARG A 100 1.64 20.85 4.27
C ARG A 100 0.94 19.73 5.02
N GLN A 101 0.00 19.02 4.38
CA GLN A 101 -0.65 17.86 4.99
C GLN A 101 0.38 16.78 5.32
N ARG A 102 1.35 16.53 4.45
CA ARG A 102 2.44 15.58 4.72
C ARG A 102 3.23 15.97 5.98
N ALA A 103 3.72 17.20 6.04
CA ALA A 103 4.50 17.68 7.18
C ALA A 103 3.72 17.62 8.52
N ALA A 104 2.40 17.79 8.48
CA ALA A 104 1.53 17.62 9.64
C ALA A 104 1.31 16.15 10.03
N SER A 105 1.30 15.24 9.05
CA SER A 105 0.97 13.84 9.29
C SER A 105 2.16 12.96 9.67
N ASP A 106 3.39 13.44 9.50
CA ASP A 106 4.62 12.78 9.97
C ASP A 106 4.63 12.58 11.50
N PHE A 107 3.74 13.25 12.25
CA PHE A 107 3.59 13.13 13.70
C PHE A 107 2.64 12.01 14.17
N ASP A 108 1.64 11.63 13.36
CA ASP A 108 0.53 10.77 13.81
C ASP A 108 0.55 9.35 13.21
N GLY A 109 1.54 9.00 12.37
CA GLY A 109 1.72 7.64 11.83
C GLY A 109 0.66 7.18 10.81
N ASP A 110 -0.53 7.80 10.80
CA ASP A 110 -1.67 7.51 9.90
C ASP A 110 -1.80 8.49 8.73
N GLY A 111 -0.72 9.22 8.45
CA GLY A 111 -0.66 10.23 7.39
C GLY A 111 -0.63 9.73 5.96
N ILE A 112 -0.86 10.66 5.01
CA ILE A 112 -0.34 10.58 3.65
C ILE A 112 1.18 10.76 3.74
N ASN A 113 1.87 9.79 4.33
CA ASN A 113 3.27 9.88 4.70
C ASN A 113 4.20 10.03 3.48
N ASP A 114 3.65 9.89 2.26
CA ASP A 114 4.50 9.62 1.12
C ASP A 114 3.82 9.88 -0.23
N LEU A 115 3.64 11.16 -0.56
CA LEU A 115 3.31 11.66 -1.89
C LEU A 115 4.61 11.92 -2.68
N ASP A 116 4.83 11.14 -3.74
CA ASP A 116 5.93 11.32 -4.70
C ASP A 116 5.34 11.79 -6.04
N ILE A 117 5.44 13.10 -6.31
CA ILE A 117 4.95 13.70 -7.56
C ILE A 117 6.04 13.52 -8.61
N ARG A 118 5.86 12.54 -9.50
CA ARG A 118 6.84 12.24 -10.56
C ARG A 118 6.61 13.04 -11.85
N ASP A 119 5.36 13.36 -12.13
CA ASP A 119 4.97 14.00 -13.37
C ASP A 119 3.67 14.77 -13.20
N ILE A 120 3.51 15.83 -13.99
CA ILE A 120 2.31 16.67 -14.06
C ILE A 120 1.90 16.74 -15.52
N GLN A 121 0.74 16.16 -15.84
CA GLN A 121 0.24 16.09 -17.22
C GLN A 121 -1.03 16.92 -17.37
N THR A 122 -1.11 17.67 -18.47
CA THR A 122 -2.33 18.38 -18.86
C THR A 122 -3.38 17.37 -19.33
N LEU A 123 -4.58 17.44 -18.76
CA LEU A 123 -5.70 16.64 -19.24
C LEU A 123 -6.34 17.34 -20.44
N ALA A 124 -6.21 16.74 -21.62
CA ALA A 124 -6.89 17.20 -22.84
C ALA A 124 -8.39 16.91 -22.73
N VAL A 125 -9.15 17.92 -22.36
CA VAL A 125 -10.59 17.83 -22.07
C VAL A 125 -11.41 17.50 -23.34
N ASP A 126 -10.91 17.91 -24.50
CA ASP A 126 -11.48 17.65 -25.83
C ASP A 126 -11.38 16.18 -26.27
N GLN A 127 -10.54 15.37 -25.62
CA GLN A 127 -10.33 13.95 -25.95
C GLN A 127 -11.20 13.00 -25.11
N VAL A 128 -12.07 13.53 -24.24
CA VAL A 128 -12.96 12.75 -23.38
C VAL A 128 -14.40 13.23 -23.49
N MET A 129 -15.34 12.30 -23.39
CA MET A 129 -16.77 12.61 -23.39
C MET A 129 -17.14 13.30 -22.08
N HIS A 130 -17.78 14.48 -22.20
CA HIS A 130 -18.37 15.17 -21.06
C HIS A 130 -19.70 14.52 -20.67
N ILE A 131 -19.80 14.10 -19.41
CA ILE A 131 -21.02 13.53 -18.84
C ILE A 131 -21.35 14.36 -17.60
N ASN A 132 -22.55 14.91 -17.55
CA ASN A 132 -23.01 15.64 -16.36
C ASN A 132 -23.42 14.66 -15.25
N SER A 133 -23.53 15.17 -14.01
CA SER A 133 -23.90 14.35 -12.86
C SER A 133 -25.25 13.66 -13.05
N ASP A 134 -26.24 14.36 -13.62
CA ASP A 134 -27.58 13.80 -13.82
C ASP A 134 -27.57 12.62 -14.79
N ALA A 135 -26.77 12.66 -15.87
CA ALA A 135 -26.63 11.54 -16.78
C ALA A 135 -25.87 10.37 -16.14
N LEU A 136 -24.84 10.64 -15.33
CA LEU A 136 -24.13 9.56 -14.60
C LEU A 136 -25.09 8.80 -13.66
N LEU A 137 -25.98 9.53 -12.98
CA LEU A 137 -27.02 8.96 -12.12
C LEU A 137 -28.11 8.25 -12.92
N SER A 138 -28.63 8.88 -13.98
CA SER A 138 -29.72 8.33 -14.81
C SER A 138 -29.30 7.06 -15.56
N LEU A 139 -28.03 6.99 -15.98
CA LEU A 139 -27.45 5.80 -16.60
C LEU A 139 -26.96 4.77 -15.57
N GLN A 140 -27.05 5.08 -14.27
CA GLN A 140 -26.56 4.25 -13.17
C GLN A 140 -25.13 3.76 -13.43
N VAL A 141 -24.25 4.68 -13.87
CA VAL A 141 -22.85 4.33 -14.18
C VAL A 141 -22.15 3.81 -12.93
N PHE A 142 -22.45 4.45 -11.80
CA PHE A 142 -22.06 4.04 -10.45
C PHE A 142 -23.28 4.13 -9.55
N GLU A 143 -23.37 3.22 -8.60
CA GLU A 143 -24.41 3.24 -7.57
C GLU A 143 -23.73 2.89 -6.25
N THR A 144 -23.86 3.77 -5.25
CA THR A 144 -23.38 3.49 -3.89
C THR A 144 -24.57 3.13 -3.02
N GLU A 145 -24.73 1.84 -2.73
CA GLU A 145 -25.72 1.39 -1.77
C GLU A 145 -25.19 1.67 -0.35
N SER A 146 -25.91 2.49 0.40
CA SER A 146 -25.71 2.63 1.84
C SER A 146 -26.16 1.34 2.52
N HIS A 147 -25.27 0.67 3.25
CA HIS A 147 -25.66 -0.47 4.07
C HIS A 147 -26.75 -0.08 5.07
N ALA A 148 -27.64 -1.03 5.38
CA ALA A 148 -28.66 -0.86 6.42
C ALA A 148 -28.06 -0.66 7.84
N SER A 149 -26.75 -0.81 8.01
CA SER A 149 -26.01 -0.50 9.23
C SER A 149 -25.43 0.92 9.18
N VAL A 150 -26.04 1.82 9.96
CA VAL A 150 -25.59 3.20 10.21
C VAL A 150 -24.15 3.30 10.75
N HIS A 151 -23.55 2.19 11.19
CA HIS A 151 -22.22 2.13 11.83
C HIS A 151 -21.08 1.64 10.93
N SER A 152 -21.26 1.56 9.61
CA SER A 152 -20.17 1.20 8.69
C SER A 152 -20.10 2.14 7.49
N ASP A 153 -19.02 2.94 7.40
CA ASP A 153 -18.71 3.81 6.24
C ASP A 153 -18.31 3.04 4.97
N LYS A 154 -18.38 1.71 5.00
CA LYS A 154 -18.10 0.86 3.84
C LYS A 154 -19.28 0.93 2.87
N THR A 155 -19.26 1.82 1.89
CA THR A 155 -20.23 1.78 0.78
C THR A 155 -19.92 0.61 -0.14
N LYS A 156 -20.88 -0.29 -0.37
CA LYS A 156 -20.77 -1.32 -1.40
C LYS A 156 -21.32 -0.75 -2.72
N GLU A 157 -20.66 -1.07 -3.82
CA GLU A 157 -21.22 -0.79 -5.15
C GLU A 157 -22.53 -1.57 -5.30
N GLY A 158 -23.63 -0.85 -5.55
CA GLY A 158 -24.94 -1.42 -5.82
C GLY A 158 -25.05 -1.98 -7.24
N LEU A 159 -26.28 -2.20 -7.70
CA LEU A 159 -26.53 -2.57 -9.10
C LEU A 159 -26.24 -1.39 -10.04
N SER A 160 -25.01 -1.34 -10.57
CA SER A 160 -24.55 -0.30 -11.50
C SER A 160 -23.89 -0.88 -12.75
N LEU A 161 -23.73 -0.07 -13.79
CA LEU A 161 -22.97 -0.44 -15.00
C LEU A 161 -21.53 -0.83 -14.64
N TYR A 162 -20.89 -0.07 -13.74
CA TYR A 162 -19.57 -0.43 -13.24
C TYR A 162 -19.59 -1.78 -12.52
N GLY A 163 -20.58 -2.05 -11.67
CA GLY A 163 -20.75 -3.33 -10.99
C GLY A 163 -20.86 -4.52 -11.95
N ILE A 164 -21.59 -4.35 -13.05
CA ILE A 164 -21.77 -5.38 -14.09
C ILE A 164 -20.48 -5.62 -14.88
N LEU A 165 -19.81 -4.54 -15.31
CA LEU A 165 -18.63 -4.63 -16.18
C LEU A 165 -17.35 -5.02 -15.42
N ASN A 166 -17.30 -4.75 -14.11
CA ASN A 166 -16.08 -4.90 -13.34
C ASN A 166 -15.78 -6.37 -12.96
N SER A 167 -15.14 -7.07 -13.90
CA SER A 167 -14.53 -8.38 -13.68
C SER A 167 -13.02 -8.30 -13.39
N THR A 168 -12.48 -7.10 -13.13
CA THR A 168 -11.05 -6.87 -12.95
C THR A 168 -10.52 -7.54 -11.68
N LYS A 169 -9.24 -7.92 -11.68
CA LYS A 169 -8.61 -8.69 -10.58
C LYS A 169 -7.62 -7.90 -9.74
N THR A 170 -7.25 -6.70 -10.17
CA THR A 170 -6.28 -5.84 -9.48
C THR A 170 -6.94 -4.52 -9.05
N ASN A 171 -6.46 -3.89 -7.98
CA ASN A 171 -6.95 -2.59 -7.53
C ASN A 171 -6.74 -1.51 -8.60
N LEU A 172 -5.60 -1.55 -9.27
CA LEU A 172 -5.27 -0.64 -10.36
C LEU A 172 -6.22 -0.84 -11.56
N GLY A 173 -6.57 -2.09 -11.88
CA GLY A 173 -7.57 -2.38 -12.91
C GLY A 173 -8.95 -1.83 -12.56
N ARG A 174 -9.39 -1.96 -11.30
CA ARG A 174 -10.65 -1.38 -10.81
C ARG A 174 -10.68 0.14 -10.96
N GLN A 175 -9.61 0.81 -10.52
CA GLN A 175 -9.46 2.26 -10.64
C GLN A 175 -9.43 2.73 -12.10
N LEU A 176 -8.73 1.99 -12.97
CA LEU A 176 -8.66 2.28 -14.40
C LEU A 176 -10.02 2.15 -15.08
N LEU A 177 -10.76 1.06 -14.80
CA LEU A 177 -12.10 0.86 -15.34
C LEU A 177 -13.06 1.95 -14.86
N ARG A 178 -13.01 2.32 -13.57
CA ARG A 178 -13.78 3.45 -13.03
C ARG A 178 -13.47 4.74 -13.79
N THR A 179 -12.19 5.00 -14.07
CA THR A 179 -11.75 6.16 -14.86
C THR A 179 -12.30 6.12 -16.28
N TRP A 180 -12.29 4.96 -16.94
CA TRP A 180 -12.84 4.81 -18.31
C TRP A 180 -14.34 5.06 -18.38
N LEU A 181 -15.10 4.66 -17.36
CA LEU A 181 -16.55 4.90 -17.30
C LEU A 181 -16.88 6.36 -16.95
N LEU A 182 -16.06 7.00 -16.10
CA LEU A 182 -16.21 8.44 -15.82
C LEU A 182 -15.79 9.33 -16.99
N ARG A 183 -14.81 8.88 -17.78
CA ARG A 183 -14.18 9.65 -18.86
C ARG A 183 -14.02 8.79 -20.12
N PRO A 184 -15.12 8.49 -20.83
CA PRO A 184 -15.03 7.77 -22.10
C PRO A 184 -14.15 8.52 -23.09
N SER A 185 -13.28 7.80 -23.80
CA SER A 185 -12.37 8.40 -24.79
C SER A 185 -13.13 8.79 -26.06
N LEU A 186 -12.83 9.95 -26.65
CA LEU A 186 -13.31 10.38 -27.98
C LEU A 186 -12.30 10.07 -29.10
N SER A 187 -11.06 9.72 -28.74
CA SER A 187 -10.04 9.31 -29.70
C SER A 187 -10.40 7.99 -30.39
N ILE A 188 -10.64 8.04 -31.70
CA ILE A 188 -10.97 6.86 -32.53
C ILE A 188 -9.86 5.82 -32.46
N SER A 189 -8.58 6.22 -32.55
CA SER A 189 -7.46 5.28 -32.47
C SER A 189 -7.42 4.53 -31.14
N THR A 190 -7.74 5.21 -30.03
CA THR A 190 -7.83 4.58 -28.71
C THR A 190 -9.02 3.62 -28.62
N ILE A 191 -10.18 4.00 -29.16
CA ILE A 191 -11.38 3.16 -29.19
C ILE A 191 -11.12 1.89 -30.01
N THR A 192 -10.63 2.03 -31.25
CA THR A 192 -10.32 0.91 -32.13
C THR A 192 -9.29 -0.01 -31.49
N SER A 193 -8.20 0.53 -30.93
CA SER A 193 -7.19 -0.30 -30.26
C SER A 193 -7.74 -1.09 -29.06
N ARG A 194 -8.73 -0.56 -28.32
CA ARG A 194 -9.40 -1.28 -27.23
C ARG A 194 -10.34 -2.37 -27.78
N GLN A 195 -11.08 -2.06 -28.84
CA GLN A 195 -11.95 -3.02 -29.51
C GLN A 195 -11.15 -4.19 -30.10
N ASP A 196 -10.02 -3.93 -30.75
CA ASP A 196 -9.11 -4.95 -31.28
C ASP A 196 -8.59 -5.87 -30.17
N ALA A 197 -8.25 -5.30 -29.02
CA ALA A 197 -7.83 -6.08 -27.85
C ALA A 197 -8.96 -6.99 -27.36
N VAL A 198 -10.16 -6.47 -27.16
CA VAL A 198 -11.33 -7.26 -26.74
C VAL A 198 -11.62 -8.36 -27.77
N ALA A 199 -11.65 -8.03 -29.06
CA ALA A 199 -11.88 -9.00 -30.13
C ALA A 199 -10.84 -10.12 -30.11
N CYS A 200 -9.56 -9.80 -29.89
CA CYS A 200 -8.50 -10.79 -29.78
C CYS A 200 -8.68 -11.73 -28.58
N PHE A 201 -8.97 -11.20 -27.39
CA PHE A 201 -9.13 -12.01 -26.17
C PHE A 201 -10.42 -12.84 -26.17
N MET A 202 -11.44 -12.42 -26.94
CA MET A 202 -12.72 -13.12 -27.06
C MET A 202 -12.74 -14.19 -28.17
N ARG A 203 -11.66 -14.35 -28.94
CA ARG A 203 -11.57 -15.42 -29.96
C ARG A 203 -11.67 -16.79 -29.31
N PRO A 204 -12.43 -17.75 -29.87
CA PRO A 204 -12.58 -19.09 -29.30
C PRO A 204 -11.24 -19.77 -28.95
N GLU A 205 -10.22 -19.57 -29.78
CA GLU A 205 -8.87 -20.13 -29.61
C GLU A 205 -8.12 -19.51 -28.42
N ASN A 206 -8.50 -18.30 -28.01
CA ASN A 206 -7.83 -17.52 -26.97
C ASN A 206 -8.58 -17.50 -25.63
N ILE A 207 -9.83 -17.96 -25.56
CA ILE A 207 -10.64 -17.90 -24.32
C ILE A 207 -9.93 -18.60 -23.16
N THR A 208 -9.37 -19.79 -23.39
CA THR A 208 -8.65 -20.56 -22.35
C THR A 208 -7.43 -19.78 -21.86
N THR A 209 -6.59 -19.30 -22.78
CA THR A 209 -5.39 -18.51 -22.46
C THR A 209 -5.75 -17.20 -21.76
N ALA A 210 -6.79 -16.51 -22.21
CA ALA A 210 -7.29 -15.28 -21.58
C ALA A 210 -7.77 -15.53 -20.14
N ASN A 211 -8.46 -16.64 -19.88
CA ASN A 211 -8.86 -17.03 -18.52
C ASN A 211 -7.65 -17.39 -17.63
N LEU A 212 -6.63 -18.06 -18.19
CA LEU A 212 -5.38 -18.31 -17.47
C LEU A 212 -4.67 -16.99 -17.09
N MET A 213 -4.57 -16.05 -18.03
CA MET A 213 -4.03 -14.71 -17.78
C MET A 213 -4.83 -13.98 -16.69
N HIS A 214 -6.16 -14.06 -16.74
CA HIS A 214 -7.04 -13.47 -15.74
C HIS A 214 -6.78 -14.01 -14.33
N ASN A 215 -6.50 -15.31 -14.22
CA ASN A 215 -6.12 -15.95 -12.95
C ASN A 215 -4.74 -15.48 -12.46
N HIS A 216 -3.75 -15.33 -13.34
CA HIS A 216 -2.45 -14.79 -12.95
C HIS A 216 -2.52 -13.33 -12.48
N LEU A 217 -3.38 -12.51 -13.10
CA LEU A 217 -3.62 -11.12 -12.66
C LEU A 217 -4.19 -11.06 -11.22
N LYS A 218 -4.99 -12.06 -10.80
CA LYS A 218 -5.51 -12.14 -9.42
C LYS A 218 -4.40 -12.33 -8.38
N GLY A 219 -3.30 -12.97 -8.76
CA GLY A 219 -2.15 -13.17 -7.88
C GLY A 219 -1.25 -11.94 -7.73
N ILE A 220 -1.45 -10.91 -8.56
CA ILE A 220 -0.65 -9.69 -8.54
C ILE A 220 -1.23 -8.70 -7.52
N LYS A 221 -0.47 -8.45 -6.45
CA LYS A 221 -0.76 -7.41 -5.45
C LYS A 221 -0.41 -6.01 -6.00
N ASN A 222 -0.68 -4.97 -5.20
CA ASN A 222 -0.28 -3.59 -5.51
C ASN A 222 1.25 -3.46 -5.44
N MET A 223 1.92 -3.73 -6.57
CA MET A 223 3.37 -3.73 -6.66
C MET A 223 4.01 -2.37 -6.35
N PRO A 224 3.46 -1.22 -6.79
CA PRO A 224 3.94 0.09 -6.34
C PRO A 224 3.99 0.24 -4.81
N LYS A 225 2.97 -0.24 -4.09
CA LYS A 225 2.95 -0.22 -2.62
C LYS A 225 4.04 -1.12 -2.02
N ILE A 226 4.19 -2.33 -2.57
CA ILE A 226 5.22 -3.30 -2.11
C ILE A 226 6.62 -2.75 -2.36
N LEU A 227 6.92 -2.27 -3.57
CA LEU A 227 8.22 -1.68 -3.90
C LEU A 227 8.57 -0.55 -2.97
N LYS A 228 7.60 0.30 -2.63
CA LYS A 228 7.79 1.40 -1.69
C LYS A 228 8.13 0.94 -0.26
N ALA A 229 7.48 -0.11 0.22
CA ALA A 229 7.82 -0.73 1.50
C ALA A 229 9.24 -1.31 1.48
N LEU A 230 9.62 -1.96 0.37
CA LEU A 230 10.96 -2.53 0.17
C LEU A 230 12.04 -1.44 0.14
N THR A 231 11.86 -0.39 -0.66
CA THR A 231 12.84 0.69 -0.79
C THR A 231 12.97 1.55 0.45
N SER A 232 11.94 1.59 1.31
CA SER A 232 12.00 2.30 2.60
C SER A 232 12.53 1.44 3.75
N GLY A 233 12.88 0.17 3.51
CA GLY A 233 13.37 -0.74 4.55
C GLY A 233 12.30 -1.18 5.57
N ARG A 234 11.02 -0.89 5.32
CA ARG A 234 9.89 -1.21 6.21
C ARG A 234 9.04 -2.39 5.74
N ALA A 235 9.53 -3.13 4.75
CA ALA A 235 8.82 -4.26 4.17
C ALA A 235 8.62 -5.38 5.17
N GLN A 236 7.37 -5.83 5.27
CA GLN A 236 6.98 -6.98 6.09
C GLN A 236 7.19 -8.28 5.30
N LEU A 237 7.15 -9.43 5.98
CA LEU A 237 7.24 -10.75 5.34
C LEU A 237 6.21 -10.89 4.20
N SER A 238 5.00 -10.38 4.39
CA SER A 238 3.93 -10.44 3.39
C SER A 238 4.20 -9.62 2.12
N ASP A 239 5.05 -8.58 2.22
CA ASP A 239 5.49 -7.75 1.10
C ASP A 239 6.54 -8.50 0.28
N TRP A 240 7.53 -9.12 0.93
CA TRP A 240 8.54 -9.97 0.28
C TRP A 240 7.91 -11.18 -0.42
N GLN A 241 6.96 -11.85 0.22
CA GLN A 241 6.16 -12.90 -0.43
C GLN A 241 5.36 -12.36 -1.62
N GLY A 242 4.81 -11.15 -1.50
CA GLY A 242 4.10 -10.47 -2.59
C GLY A 242 5.02 -10.18 -3.78
N PHE A 243 6.25 -9.74 -3.53
CA PHE A 243 7.28 -9.51 -4.53
C PHE A 243 7.63 -10.79 -5.30
N VAL A 244 7.93 -11.89 -4.59
CA VAL A 244 8.28 -13.16 -5.24
C VAL A 244 7.10 -13.70 -6.06
N LYS A 245 5.87 -13.66 -5.51
CA LYS A 245 4.65 -14.03 -6.27
C LYS A 245 4.46 -13.15 -7.52
N PHE A 246 4.78 -11.87 -7.44
CA PHE A 246 4.74 -10.97 -8.60
C PHE A 246 5.71 -11.42 -9.70
N THR A 247 6.95 -11.77 -9.38
CA THR A 247 7.93 -12.26 -10.37
C THR A 247 7.48 -13.56 -11.06
N PHE A 248 6.83 -14.46 -10.31
CA PHE A 248 6.23 -15.68 -10.84
C PHE A 248 5.05 -15.36 -11.78
N HIS A 249 4.07 -14.59 -11.33
CA HIS A 249 2.88 -14.29 -12.11
C HIS A 249 3.17 -13.48 -13.38
N THR A 250 4.13 -12.56 -13.34
CA THR A 250 4.57 -11.79 -14.53
C THR A 250 5.25 -12.67 -15.56
N THR A 251 6.03 -13.66 -15.12
CA THR A 251 6.61 -14.68 -16.01
C THR A 251 5.50 -15.50 -16.70
N MET A 252 4.57 -16.05 -15.92
CA MET A 252 3.46 -16.85 -16.47
C MET A 252 2.55 -16.03 -17.41
N LEU A 253 2.34 -14.74 -17.10
CA LEU A 253 1.63 -13.84 -18.01
C LEU A 253 2.37 -13.63 -19.32
N ARG A 254 3.70 -13.53 -19.30
CA ARG A 254 4.49 -13.40 -20.52
C ARG A 254 4.40 -14.65 -21.38
N ASP A 255 4.47 -15.82 -20.77
CA ASP A 255 4.34 -17.10 -21.48
C ASP A 255 2.94 -17.21 -22.11
N ALA A 256 1.88 -16.96 -21.35
CA ALA A 256 0.50 -16.97 -21.85
C ALA A 256 0.25 -15.93 -22.97
N LEU A 257 0.86 -14.74 -22.90
CA LEU A 257 0.78 -13.74 -23.97
C LEU A 257 1.35 -14.25 -25.30
N SER A 258 2.38 -15.11 -25.26
CA SER A 258 3.00 -15.66 -26.46
C SER A 258 2.16 -16.75 -27.13
N GLU A 259 1.22 -17.35 -26.39
CA GLU A 259 0.30 -18.39 -26.89
C GLU A 259 -0.97 -17.82 -27.55
N LEU A 260 -1.16 -16.50 -27.53
CA LEU A 260 -2.35 -15.87 -28.11
C LEU A 260 -2.33 -15.89 -29.64
N HIS A 261 -3.41 -16.41 -30.23
CA HIS A 261 -3.60 -16.50 -31.67
C HIS A 261 -3.99 -15.16 -32.27
N GLY A 262 -3.22 -14.74 -33.28
CA GLY A 262 -3.44 -13.50 -34.03
C GLY A 262 -3.39 -12.24 -33.15
N ALA A 263 -2.56 -12.27 -32.10
CA ALA A 263 -2.34 -11.16 -31.18
C ALA A 263 -1.15 -10.25 -31.59
N ALA A 264 -0.45 -10.62 -32.67
CA ALA A 264 0.76 -9.95 -33.11
C ALA A 264 0.56 -8.44 -33.35
N ASP A 265 -0.60 -8.01 -33.84
CA ASP A 265 -0.90 -6.60 -34.13
C ASP A 265 -1.65 -5.86 -33.02
N VAL A 266 -2.01 -6.56 -31.95
CA VAL A 266 -2.75 -5.96 -30.84
C VAL A 266 -1.82 -5.10 -29.99
N GLN A 267 -2.06 -3.79 -29.99
CA GLN A 267 -1.18 -2.79 -29.36
C GLN A 267 -0.92 -3.07 -27.87
N ILE A 268 -1.93 -3.47 -27.10
CA ILE A 268 -1.75 -3.77 -25.68
C ILE A 268 -0.88 -5.02 -25.46
N VAL A 269 -0.98 -6.02 -26.33
CA VAL A 269 -0.14 -7.23 -26.27
C VAL A 269 1.31 -6.86 -26.54
N LYS A 270 1.58 -6.05 -27.57
CA LYS A 270 2.94 -5.51 -27.84
C LYS A 270 3.50 -4.78 -26.62
N LYS A 271 2.71 -3.89 -26.00
CA LYS A 271 3.11 -3.14 -24.81
C LYS A 271 3.42 -4.06 -23.63
N LEU A 272 2.56 -5.04 -23.35
CA LEU A 272 2.79 -6.00 -22.26
C LEU A 272 4.04 -6.84 -22.50
N ILE A 273 4.25 -7.33 -23.72
CA ILE A 273 5.47 -8.06 -24.10
C ILE A 273 6.71 -7.16 -23.93
N SER A 274 6.65 -5.87 -24.26
CA SER A 274 7.79 -4.98 -24.03
C SER A 274 8.05 -4.67 -22.54
N ALA A 275 6.99 -4.61 -21.73
CA ALA A 275 7.08 -4.24 -20.32
C ALA A 275 7.45 -5.41 -19.39
N LEU A 276 7.10 -6.64 -19.77
CA LEU A 276 7.32 -7.83 -18.93
C LEU A 276 8.71 -8.43 -19.18
N ASP A 277 9.72 -7.93 -18.49
CA ASP A 277 11.09 -8.46 -18.54
C ASP A 277 11.25 -9.73 -17.69
N VAL A 278 11.08 -10.88 -18.34
CA VAL A 278 11.15 -12.20 -17.69
C VAL A 278 12.55 -12.49 -17.14
N ALA A 279 13.61 -12.03 -17.80
CA ALA A 279 14.98 -12.31 -17.36
C ALA A 279 15.23 -11.64 -16.00
N THR A 280 14.96 -10.34 -15.92
CA THR A 280 15.12 -9.57 -14.69
C THR A 280 14.19 -10.08 -13.58
N PHE A 281 12.94 -10.42 -13.88
CA PHE A 281 12.01 -10.94 -12.87
C PHE A 281 12.43 -12.31 -12.32
N LYS A 282 12.89 -13.23 -13.18
CA LYS A 282 13.39 -14.54 -12.73
C LYS A 282 14.65 -14.40 -11.88
N GLU A 283 15.59 -13.55 -12.30
CA GLU A 283 16.82 -13.32 -11.55
C GLU A 283 16.55 -12.70 -10.17
N THR A 284 15.78 -11.60 -10.13
CA THR A 284 15.48 -10.91 -8.87
C THR A 284 14.58 -11.73 -7.95
N GLY A 285 13.58 -12.41 -8.50
CA GLY A 285 12.74 -13.34 -7.76
C GLY A 285 13.52 -14.52 -7.18
N GLY A 286 14.44 -15.09 -7.97
CA GLY A 286 15.37 -16.14 -7.55
C GLY A 286 16.27 -15.70 -6.40
N LYS A 287 16.95 -14.55 -6.55
CA LYS A 287 17.82 -13.99 -5.50
C LYS A 287 17.10 -13.82 -4.16
N VAL A 288 15.90 -13.24 -4.17
CA VAL A 288 15.09 -13.08 -2.95
C VAL A 288 14.66 -14.45 -2.40
N ASN A 289 14.21 -15.33 -3.28
CA ASN A 289 13.79 -16.67 -2.90
C ASN A 289 14.91 -17.50 -2.29
N ASP A 290 16.15 -17.34 -2.75
CA ASP A 290 17.34 -18.07 -2.30
C ASP A 290 17.89 -17.51 -0.99
N THR A 291 17.68 -16.22 -0.74
CA THR A 291 18.12 -15.51 0.48
C THR A 291 17.19 -15.71 1.67
N ILE A 292 15.86 -15.65 1.47
CA ILE A 292 14.88 -15.65 2.56
C ILE A 292 14.50 -17.09 2.95
N ASP A 293 14.56 -17.39 4.25
CA ASP A 293 14.00 -18.61 4.82
C ASP A 293 12.50 -18.45 5.08
N TRP A 294 11.65 -18.94 4.19
CA TRP A 294 10.20 -18.77 4.30
C TRP A 294 9.58 -19.50 5.50
N GLU A 295 10.17 -20.62 5.93
CA GLU A 295 9.65 -21.43 7.02
C GLU A 295 10.00 -20.78 8.36
N GLU A 296 11.29 -20.47 8.57
CA GLU A 296 11.75 -19.76 9.75
C GLU A 296 11.08 -18.38 9.87
N SER A 297 10.93 -17.67 8.75
CA SER A 297 10.29 -16.35 8.75
C SER A 297 8.81 -16.41 9.17
N THR A 298 8.11 -17.47 8.80
CA THR A 298 6.70 -17.64 9.17
C THR A 298 6.58 -17.94 10.67
N ASN A 299 7.45 -18.79 11.21
CA ASN A 299 7.44 -19.15 12.63
C ASN A 299 7.87 -17.99 13.53
N ALA A 300 8.81 -17.16 13.08
CA ALA A 300 9.33 -16.03 13.83
C ALA A 300 8.56 -14.71 13.58
N GLU A 301 7.55 -14.72 12.70
CA GLU A 301 6.78 -13.55 12.26
C GLU A 301 7.62 -12.36 11.75
N ARG A 302 8.86 -12.63 11.33
CA ARG A 302 9.82 -11.63 10.82
C ARG A 302 10.61 -12.22 9.67
N VAL A 303 11.26 -11.39 8.87
CA VAL A 303 12.11 -11.88 7.79
C VAL A 303 13.37 -12.52 8.39
N CYS A 304 13.59 -13.79 8.06
CA CYS A 304 14.75 -14.58 8.44
C CYS A 304 15.55 -14.95 7.19
N VAL A 305 16.87 -14.85 7.28
CA VAL A 305 17.81 -15.21 6.21
C VAL A 305 18.18 -16.68 6.33
N ARG A 306 18.29 -17.36 5.19
CA ARG A 306 18.71 -18.77 5.12
C ARG A 306 20.13 -18.97 5.66
N PRO A 307 20.42 -20.17 6.20
CA PRO A 307 21.79 -20.55 6.53
C PRO A 307 22.71 -20.49 5.31
N ARG A 308 24.00 -20.22 5.55
CA ARG A 308 25.11 -20.15 4.59
C ARG A 308 25.06 -18.95 3.63
N ILE A 309 24.17 -17.99 3.88
CA ILE A 309 24.18 -16.70 3.16
C ILE A 309 25.14 -15.73 3.85
N ASP A 310 25.14 -15.71 5.18
CA ASP A 310 25.97 -14.84 6.00
C ASP A 310 26.54 -15.66 7.17
N GLU A 311 27.85 -15.95 7.11
CA GLU A 311 28.52 -16.78 8.11
C GLU A 311 28.55 -16.11 9.49
N GLU A 312 28.59 -14.78 9.56
CA GLU A 312 28.60 -14.05 10.83
C GLU A 312 27.24 -14.14 11.52
N LEU A 313 26.16 -13.95 10.75
CA LEU A 313 24.79 -14.14 11.23
C LEU A 313 24.55 -15.58 11.68
N ASP A 314 25.06 -16.57 10.94
CA ASP A 314 24.94 -17.97 11.29
C ASP A 314 25.67 -18.29 12.59
N ASN A 315 26.88 -17.73 12.79
CA ASN A 315 27.63 -17.88 14.04
C ASN A 315 26.87 -17.26 15.23
N TRP A 316 26.24 -16.09 15.03
CA TRP A 316 25.40 -15.48 16.08
C TRP A 316 24.15 -16.30 16.37
N LYS A 317 23.47 -16.84 15.36
CA LYS A 317 22.34 -17.76 15.55
C LYS A 317 22.79 -19.00 16.32
N HIS A 318 23.95 -19.57 15.97
CA HIS A 318 24.50 -20.73 16.66
C HIS A 318 24.82 -20.43 18.13
N ALA A 319 25.49 -19.31 18.40
CA ALA A 319 25.79 -18.86 19.77
C ALA A 319 24.49 -18.65 20.56
N TYR A 320 23.49 -17.96 19.98
CA TYR A 320 22.20 -17.71 20.61
C TYR A 320 21.45 -19.01 20.95
N HIS A 321 21.34 -19.95 20.00
CA HIS A 321 20.72 -21.26 20.26
C HIS A 321 21.54 -22.14 21.23
N GLY A 322 22.83 -21.86 21.39
CA GLY A 322 23.69 -22.53 22.37
C GLY A 322 23.44 -22.07 23.82
N ILE A 323 22.85 -20.88 24.03
CA ILE A 323 22.66 -20.30 25.36
C ILE A 323 21.78 -21.20 26.24
N ASP A 324 20.66 -21.72 25.73
CA ASP A 324 19.76 -22.61 26.47
C ASP A 324 20.49 -23.85 27.01
N SER A 325 21.38 -24.42 26.21
CA SER A 325 22.18 -25.61 26.61
C SER A 325 23.20 -25.28 27.69
N VAL A 326 23.84 -24.11 27.60
CA VAL A 326 24.78 -23.61 28.61
C VAL A 326 24.03 -23.35 29.91
N LEU A 327 22.85 -22.73 29.85
CA LEU A 327 22.06 -22.39 31.03
C LEU A 327 21.41 -23.60 31.67
N SER A 328 21.02 -24.61 30.89
CA SER A 328 20.63 -25.92 31.42
C SER A 328 21.78 -26.58 32.19
N THR A 329 23.00 -26.53 31.65
CA THR A 329 24.19 -27.08 32.31
C THR A 329 24.52 -26.33 33.61
N VAL A 330 24.42 -24.99 33.59
CA VAL A 330 24.63 -24.16 34.78
C VAL A 330 23.56 -24.41 35.83
N ALA A 331 22.29 -24.58 35.43
CA ALA A 331 21.21 -24.92 36.35
C ALA A 331 21.43 -26.28 37.03
N GLU A 332 21.87 -27.29 36.29
CA GLU A 332 22.27 -28.59 36.86
C GLU A 332 23.43 -28.44 37.86
N GLN A 333 24.48 -27.69 37.53
CA GLN A 333 25.61 -27.46 38.44
C GLN A 333 25.17 -26.72 39.72
N ILE A 334 24.30 -25.72 39.62
CA ILE A 334 23.80 -24.97 40.77
C ILE A 334 22.90 -25.87 41.63
N SER A 335 22.07 -26.73 41.01
CA SER A 335 21.22 -27.68 41.73
C SER A 335 22.00 -28.63 42.65
N GLN A 336 23.25 -28.94 42.29
CA GLN A 336 24.15 -29.80 43.07
C GLN A 336 24.76 -29.08 44.28
N THR A 337 24.75 -27.75 44.26
CA THR A 337 25.38 -26.89 45.29
C THR A 337 24.36 -26.33 46.28
N VAL A 338 23.08 -26.31 45.91
CA VAL A 338 21.97 -25.77 46.71
C VAL A 338 21.33 -26.87 47.58
N SER A 339 20.76 -26.51 48.73
CA SER A 339 20.07 -27.45 49.64
C SER A 339 19.02 -28.31 48.92
N PRO A 340 18.89 -29.59 49.31
CA PRO A 340 18.01 -30.56 48.64
C PRO A 340 16.52 -30.17 48.68
N ASP A 341 16.12 -29.27 49.58
CA ASP A 341 14.74 -28.77 49.70
C ASP A 341 14.36 -27.74 48.61
N ILE A 342 15.34 -27.06 48.00
CA ILE A 342 15.13 -26.00 46.98
C ILE A 342 15.55 -26.47 45.58
N ALA A 343 16.48 -27.43 45.50
CA ALA A 343 16.93 -28.02 44.24
C ALA A 343 15.80 -28.47 43.28
N PRO A 344 14.71 -29.14 43.73
CA PRO A 344 13.64 -29.54 42.81
C PRO A 344 12.74 -28.39 42.33
N SER A 345 12.84 -27.19 42.91
CA SER A 345 12.04 -26.02 42.52
C SER A 345 12.79 -25.01 41.65
N LEU A 346 14.04 -25.29 41.30
CA LEU A 346 14.88 -24.44 40.47
C LEU A 346 14.44 -24.53 39.00
N ASN A 347 14.19 -23.39 38.36
CA ASN A 347 13.78 -23.33 36.96
C ASN A 347 14.43 -22.13 36.26
N VAL A 348 14.88 -22.32 35.01
CA VAL A 348 15.46 -21.24 34.19
C VAL A 348 14.34 -20.64 33.34
N VAL A 349 14.15 -19.32 33.46
CA VAL A 349 13.07 -18.60 32.76
C VAL A 349 13.63 -17.32 32.15
N TYR A 350 13.29 -17.05 30.89
CA TYR A 350 13.59 -15.79 30.23
C TYR A 350 12.50 -14.74 30.53
N PHE A 351 12.91 -13.58 31.04
CA PHE A 351 12.06 -12.41 31.17
C PHE A 351 12.55 -11.31 30.20
N PRO A 352 11.73 -10.81 29.27
CA PRO A 352 12.17 -9.82 28.27
C PRO A 352 12.81 -8.55 28.82
N GLN A 353 12.48 -8.17 30.06
CA GLN A 353 12.99 -6.97 30.75
C GLN A 353 14.25 -7.24 31.57
N LEU A 354 14.52 -8.49 31.96
CA LEU A 354 15.58 -8.87 32.91
C LEU A 354 16.60 -9.85 32.31
N GLY A 355 16.30 -10.43 31.15
CA GLY A 355 17.07 -11.52 30.55
C GLY A 355 16.74 -12.88 31.18
N GLU A 356 17.67 -13.82 31.03
CA GLU A 356 17.55 -15.16 31.61
C GLU A 356 17.79 -15.15 33.13
N CYS A 357 16.82 -15.69 33.86
CA CYS A 357 16.79 -15.69 35.31
C CYS A 357 16.61 -17.11 35.85
N LEU A 358 17.34 -17.42 36.91
CA LEU A 358 17.09 -18.60 37.74
C LEU A 358 16.00 -18.25 38.75
N THR A 359 14.90 -19.00 38.70
CA THR A 359 13.77 -18.89 39.62
C THR A 359 13.73 -20.11 40.53
N ALA A 360 13.35 -19.93 41.79
CA ALA A 360 13.15 -21.02 42.73
C ALA A 360 11.88 -20.77 43.53
N TYR A 361 11.01 -21.78 43.68
CA TYR A 361 9.86 -21.67 44.55
C TYR A 361 10.29 -21.94 45.99
N ALA A 362 10.12 -20.95 46.87
CA ALA A 362 10.22 -21.17 48.31
C ALA A 362 8.91 -21.82 48.79
N LEU A 363 8.95 -23.10 49.14
CA LEU A 363 7.90 -23.71 49.94
C LEU A 363 7.96 -23.08 51.34
N ILE A 364 7.15 -22.05 51.57
CA ILE A 364 6.96 -21.49 52.91
C ILE A 364 6.21 -22.56 53.72
N GLY A 365 6.98 -23.39 54.43
CA GLY A 365 6.45 -24.32 55.41
C GLY A 365 5.79 -23.55 56.55
N HIS A 366 4.47 -23.47 56.54
CA HIS A 366 3.70 -23.13 57.75
C HIS A 366 3.84 -24.29 58.74
N SER A 367 4.87 -24.26 59.57
CA SER A 367 4.97 -25.04 60.80
C SER A 367 5.50 -24.17 61.92
N THR A 368 4.60 -23.41 62.53
CA THR A 368 4.76 -22.93 63.90
C THR A 368 3.48 -23.29 64.67
N GLN A 369 3.40 -24.55 65.10
CA GLN A 369 2.78 -24.88 66.38
C GLN A 369 3.89 -24.84 67.42
N ILE A 370 3.92 -23.80 68.26
CA ILE A 370 4.52 -23.86 69.59
C ILE A 370 3.62 -23.07 70.54
N HIS A 371 2.91 -23.86 71.36
CA HIS A 371 2.15 -23.59 72.60
C HIS A 371 1.35 -22.29 72.81
#